data_AF-W4P6K9-F1
#
_entry.id   AF-W4P6K9-F1
#
_cell.length_a   1.000
_cell.length_b   1.000
_cell.length_c   1.000
_cell.angle_alpha   90.00
_cell.angle_beta   90.00
_cell.angle_gamma   90.00
#
_symmetry.space_group_name_H-M   'P 1'
#
loop_
_entity.id
_entity.type
_entity.pdbx_description
1 polymer ?
#
loop_
_entity_poly.entity_id
_entity_poly.type
_entity_poly.pdbx_seq_one_letter_code
_entity_poly.pdbx_strand_id
1 'polypeptide(L)'
;METIINEGGYTWIGYGVIITILPLLIAGLVGRYYFKLNYFTLIGVLAGATTDPPALSYSNDLTSTDAPAVGYATVYPLTMFLRVLTAQMLILSLA
;
A
#
# COMPACT_ATOMS: atom_id res chain seq x y z
N MET A 1 -2.37 -20.98 22.57
CA MET A 1 -3.52 -20.07 22.66
C MET A 1 -3.47 -19.12 23.86
N GLU A 2 -2.48 -19.20 24.77
CA GLU A 2 -2.38 -18.21 25.88
C GLU A 2 -1.68 -16.90 25.46
N THR A 3 -0.72 -16.94 24.54
CA THR A 3 0.06 -15.75 24.11
C THR A 3 -0.76 -14.71 23.34
N ILE A 4 -1.85 -15.13 22.67
CA ILE A 4 -2.73 -14.23 21.90
C ILE A 4 -3.74 -13.52 22.82
N ILE A 5 -4.11 -14.14 23.94
CA ILE A 5 -5.26 -13.74 24.75
C ILE A 5 -4.84 -13.05 26.06
N ASN A 6 -3.68 -13.41 26.64
CA ASN A 6 -3.30 -12.96 28.00
C ASN A 6 -2.25 -11.83 28.05
N GLU A 7 -1.52 -11.55 26.96
CA GLU A 7 -0.44 -10.52 26.92
C GLU A 7 -0.65 -9.47 25.82
N GLY A 8 -1.91 -9.07 25.56
CA GLY A 8 -2.19 -7.94 24.64
C GLY A 8 -2.11 -8.28 23.15
N GLY A 9 -2.31 -9.54 22.75
CA GLY A 9 -2.39 -9.94 21.34
C GLY A 9 -3.50 -9.19 20.56
N TYR A 10 -4.60 -8.82 21.23
CA TYR A 10 -5.62 -7.92 20.66
C TYR A 10 -5.07 -6.54 20.30
N THR A 11 -4.16 -5.99 21.12
CA THR A 11 -3.50 -4.72 20.86
C THR A 11 -2.59 -4.82 19.64
N TRP A 12 -1.88 -5.94 19.46
CA TRP A 12 -1.08 -6.22 18.27
C TRP A 12 -1.93 -6.35 17.00
N ILE A 13 -3.09 -7.02 17.08
CA ILE A 13 -4.05 -7.07 15.97
C ILE A 13 -4.56 -5.65 15.66
N GLY A 14 -4.89 -4.87 16.68
CA GLY A 14 -5.31 -3.47 16.53
C GLY A 14 -4.26 -2.62 15.82
N TYR A 15 -2.98 -2.74 16.24
CA TYR A 15 -1.88 -2.08 15.54
C TYR A 15 -1.75 -2.57 14.09
N GLY A 16 -1.87 -3.86 13.83
CA GLY A 16 -1.85 -4.43 12.47
C GLY A 16 -2.91 -3.83 11.55
N VAL A 17 -4.13 -3.64 12.07
CA VAL A 17 -5.23 -2.99 11.33
C VAL A 17 -4.93 -1.51 11.11
N ILE A 18 -4.41 -0.80 12.12
CA ILE A 18 -4.09 0.62 12.00
C ILE A 18 -2.98 0.83 10.97
N ILE A 19 -1.89 0.07 11.02
CA ILE A 19 -0.76 0.23 10.08
C ILE A 19 -1.11 -0.15 8.64
N THR A 20 -2.21 -0.87 8.40
CA THR A 20 -2.64 -1.25 7.04
C THR A 20 -3.69 -0.28 6.51
N ILE A 21 -4.71 0.05 7.31
CA ILE A 21 -5.81 0.93 6.90
C ILE A 21 -5.38 2.39 6.87
N LEU A 22 -4.68 2.86 7.90
CA LEU A 22 -4.37 4.29 8.05
C LEU A 22 -3.51 4.82 6.88
N PRO A 23 -2.41 4.14 6.47
CA PRO A 23 -1.61 4.61 5.35
C PRO A 23 -2.38 4.56 4.03
N LEU A 24 -3.22 3.54 3.83
CA LEU A 24 -4.04 3.42 2.62
C LEU A 24 -5.06 4.57 2.50
N LEU A 25 -5.72 4.92 3.61
CA LEU A 25 -6.65 6.05 3.66
C LEU A 25 -5.94 7.39 3.45
N ILE A 26 -4.79 7.60 4.11
CA ILE A 26 -4.00 8.83 3.97
C ILE A 26 -3.50 8.97 2.53
N ALA A 27 -2.90 7.92 1.96
CA ALA A 27 -2.42 7.93 0.58
C ALA A 27 -3.56 8.17 -0.42
N GLY A 28 -4.73 7.56 -0.19
CA GLY A 28 -5.93 7.78 -1.00
C GLY A 28 -6.43 9.24 -0.93
N LEU A 29 -6.54 9.79 0.29
CA LEU A 29 -6.94 11.19 0.51
C LEU A 29 -5.96 12.18 -0.10
N VAL A 30 -4.66 11.98 0.09
CA VAL A 30 -3.62 12.85 -0.47
C VAL A 30 -3.63 12.76 -1.99
N GLY A 31 -3.69 11.55 -2.57
CA GLY A 31 -3.77 11.36 -4.01
C GLY A 31 -5.01 11.99 -4.64
N ARG A 32 -6.16 11.92 -3.94
CA ARG A 32 -7.41 12.52 -4.43
C ARG A 32 -7.47 14.03 -4.25
N TYR A 33 -7.06 14.55 -3.09
CA TYR A 33 -7.29 15.93 -2.71
C TYR A 33 -6.12 16.85 -3.09
N TYR A 34 -4.87 16.38 -2.93
CA TYR A 34 -3.68 17.16 -3.26
C TYR A 34 -3.28 16.98 -4.73
N PHE A 35 -3.21 15.73 -5.21
CA PHE A 35 -2.78 15.43 -6.58
C PHE A 35 -3.93 15.39 -7.60
N LYS A 36 -5.19 15.51 -7.15
CA LYS A 36 -6.40 15.51 -7.98
C LYS A 36 -6.46 14.35 -8.98
N LEU A 37 -5.93 13.18 -8.60
CA LEU A 37 -5.87 12.02 -9.48
C LEU A 37 -7.28 11.50 -9.80
N ASN A 38 -7.45 11.04 -11.04
CA ASN A 38 -8.63 10.30 -11.46
C ASN A 38 -8.78 9.03 -10.61
N TYR A 39 -10.02 8.64 -10.30
CA TYR A 39 -10.30 7.48 -9.45
C TYR A 39 -9.56 6.21 -9.92
N PHE A 40 -9.58 5.95 -11.24
CA PHE A 40 -8.90 4.81 -11.85
C PHE A 40 -7.37 4.85 -11.73
N THR A 41 -6.75 6.02 -11.89
CA THR A 41 -5.31 6.17 -11.65
C THR A 41 -4.96 6.04 -10.17
N LEU A 42 -5.81 6.58 -9.29
CA LEU A 42 -5.60 6.53 -7.85
C LEU A 42 -5.62 5.10 -7.33
N ILE A 43 -6.61 4.28 -7.73
CA ILE A 43 -6.68 2.87 -7.31
C ILE A 43 -5.51 2.05 -7.88
N GLY A 44 -5.06 2.34 -9.11
CA GLY A 44 -3.85 1.73 -9.68
C GLY A 44 -2.58 2.08 -8.91
N VAL A 45 -2.42 3.36 -8.55
CA VAL A 45 -1.30 3.84 -7.72
C VAL A 45 -1.35 3.21 -6.33
N LEU A 46 -2.52 3.15 -5.69
CA LEU A 46 -2.66 2.52 -4.38
C LEU A 46 -2.33 1.03 -4.44
N ALA A 47 -2.86 0.31 -5.43
CA ALA A 47 -2.55 -1.11 -5.65
C ALA A 47 -1.05 -1.36 -5.91
N GLY A 48 -0.39 -0.46 -6.65
CA GLY A 48 1.06 -0.56 -6.90
C GLY A 48 1.89 -0.31 -5.64
N ALA A 49 1.50 0.69 -4.85
CA ALA A 49 2.17 1.02 -3.58
C ALA A 49 1.98 -0.07 -2.52
N THR A 50 0.80 -0.67 -2.44
CA THR A 50 0.55 -1.81 -1.53
C THR A 50 1.00 -3.14 -2.10
N THR A 51 1.37 -3.20 -3.38
CA THR A 51 1.75 -4.45 -4.07
C THR A 51 0.62 -5.48 -4.04
N ASP A 52 -0.58 -5.05 -4.43
CA ASP A 52 -1.80 -5.85 -4.44
C ASP A 52 -2.34 -6.03 -5.89
N PRO A 53 -1.84 -7.03 -6.66
CA PRO A 53 -2.32 -7.30 -8.02
C PRO A 53 -3.83 -7.59 -8.14
N PRO A 54 -4.48 -8.29 -7.19
CA PRO A 54 -5.94 -8.44 -7.17
C PRO A 54 -6.71 -7.12 -7.24
N ALA A 55 -6.28 -6.09 -6.50
CA ALA A 55 -6.92 -4.78 -6.53
C ALA A 55 -6.78 -4.11 -7.91
N LEU A 56 -5.64 -4.30 -8.59
CA LEU A 56 -5.44 -3.83 -9.96
C LEU A 56 -6.34 -4.57 -10.95
N SER A 57 -6.41 -5.90 -10.89
CA SER A 57 -7.27 -6.68 -11.78
C SER A 57 -8.73 -6.24 -11.63
N TYR A 58 -9.21 -6.13 -10.39
CA TYR A 58 -10.56 -5.65 -10.10
C TYR A 58 -10.82 -4.25 -10.66
N SER A 59 -9.83 -3.35 -10.56
CA SER A 59 -9.97 -2.01 -11.14
C SER A 59 -10.04 -2.02 -12.67
N ASN A 60 -9.24 -2.85 -13.34
CA ASN A 60 -9.26 -2.99 -14.79
C ASN A 60 -10.55 -3.68 -15.28
N ASP A 61 -11.16 -4.57 -14.48
CA ASP A 61 -12.46 -5.16 -14.82
C ASP A 61 -13.59 -4.12 -14.77
N LEU A 62 -13.43 -3.06 -13.96
CA LEU A 62 -14.40 -1.97 -13.80
C LEU A 62 -14.22 -0.83 -14.81
N THR A 63 -13.12 -0.79 -15.58
CA THR A 63 -12.89 0.25 -16.59
C THR A 63 -12.19 -0.27 -17.83
N SER A 64 -12.63 0.17 -19.01
CA SER A 64 -11.95 -0.13 -20.27
C SER A 64 -10.73 0.76 -20.53
N THR A 65 -10.28 1.53 -19.54
CA THR A 65 -9.17 2.49 -19.68
C THR A 65 -7.93 1.97 -18.97
N ASP A 66 -6.76 2.12 -19.59
CA ASP A 66 -5.46 1.68 -19.03
C ASP A 66 -4.96 2.53 -17.84
N ALA A 67 -5.77 3.47 -17.36
CA ALA A 67 -5.41 4.39 -16.27
C ALA A 67 -4.98 3.69 -14.97
N PRO A 68 -5.61 2.58 -14.51
CA PRO A 68 -5.14 1.84 -13.35
C PRO A 68 -3.82 1.11 -13.61
N ALA A 69 -3.67 0.50 -14.78
CA ALA A 69 -2.45 -0.22 -15.16
C ALA A 69 -1.23 0.71 -15.22
N VAL A 70 -1.40 1.90 -15.82
CA VAL A 70 -0.36 2.93 -15.86
C VAL A 70 -0.01 3.39 -14.44
N GLY A 71 -1.02 3.68 -13.61
CA GLY A 71 -0.81 4.04 -12.21
C GLY A 71 0.02 3.01 -11.45
N TYR A 72 -0.34 1.73 -11.56
CA TYR A 72 0.37 0.63 -10.93
C TYR A 72 1.83 0.51 -11.41
N ALA A 73 2.05 0.53 -12.72
CA ALA A 73 3.36 0.35 -13.33
C ALA A 73 4.35 1.45 -12.95
N THR A 74 3.87 2.67 -12.66
CA THR A 74 4.74 3.79 -12.28
C THR A 74 5.28 3.66 -10.85
N VAL A 75 4.44 3.25 -9.90
CA VAL A 75 4.81 3.25 -8.48
C VAL A 75 5.34 1.91 -7.99
N TYR A 76 5.00 0.81 -8.66
CA TYR A 76 5.45 -0.53 -8.25
C TYR A 76 6.99 -0.67 -8.25
N PRO A 77 7.73 -0.30 -9.32
CA PRO A 77 9.19 -0.38 -9.33
C PRO A 77 9.84 0.52 -8.28
N LEU A 78 9.32 1.74 -8.13
CA LEU A 78 9.78 2.69 -7.11
C LEU A 78 9.60 2.12 -5.70
N THR A 79 8.44 1.53 -5.42
CA THR A 79 8.14 0.91 -4.13
C THR A 79 9.07 -0.26 -3.84
N MET A 80 9.32 -1.13 -4.83
CA MET A 80 10.25 -2.25 -4.69
C MET A 80 11.67 -1.77 -4.43
N PHE A 81 12.12 -0.74 -5.14
CA PHE A 81 13.44 -0.14 -4.93
C PHE A 81 13.59 0.45 -3.52
N LEU A 82 12.62 1.25 -3.08
CA LEU A 82 12.61 1.84 -1.74
C LEU A 82 12.58 0.77 -0.63
N ARG A 83 11.84 -0.33 -0.82
CA ARG A 83 11.83 -1.45 0.13
C ARG A 83 13.23 -2.05 0.29
N VAL A 84 13.91 -2.35 -0.82
CA VAL A 84 15.26 -2.92 -0.79
C VAL A 84 16.24 -1.93 -0.15
N LEU A 85 16.20 -0.66 -0.54
CA LEU A 85 17.07 0.37 0.02
C LEU A 85 16.85 0.55 1.52
N THR A 86 15.60 0.60 1.97
CA THR A 86 15.27 0.74 3.40
C THR A 86 15.77 -0.46 4.20
N ALA A 87 15.61 -1.68 3.68
CA ALA A 87 16.14 -2.88 4.32
C ALA A 87 17.67 -2.82 4.43
N GLN A 88 18.37 -2.40 3.36
CA GLN A 88 19.83 -2.24 3.38
C GLN A 88 20.29 -1.18 4.38
N MET A 89 19.62 -0.02 4.42
CA MET A 89 19.91 1.05 5.38
C MET A 89 19.72 0.58 6.82
N LEU A 90 18.67 -0.20 7.09
CA LEU A 90 18.40 -0.74 8.41
C LEU A 90 19.45 -1.79 8.83
N ILE A 91 19.89 -2.64 7.91
CA ILE A 91 20.99 -3.59 8.16
C ILE A 91 22.28 -2.84 8.50
N LEU A 92 22.62 -1.80 7.73
CA LEU A 92 23.82 -0.99 7.96
C LEU A 92 23.77 -0.19 9.26
N SER A 93 22.59 0.26 9.70
CA SER A 93 22.46 1.01 10.96
C SER A 93 22.46 0.12 12.20
N LEU A 94 22.16 -1.17 12.04
CA LEU A 94 22.17 -2.17 13.12
C LEU A 94 23.48 -2.97 13.22
N ALA A 95 24.38 -2.81 12.23
CA ALA A 95 25.71 -3.42 12.17
C ALA A 95 26.77 -2.53 12.83
#